data_AF-A0A7Z2VRL1-F1
#
_entry.id   AF-A0A7Z2VRL1-F1
#
_cell.length_a   1.000
_cell.length_b   1.000
_cell.length_c   1.000
_cell.angle_alpha   90.00
_cell.angle_beta   90.00
_cell.angle_gamma   90.00
#
_symmetry.space_group_name_H-M   'P 1'
#
loop_
_entity.id
_entity.type
_entity.pdbx_description
1 polymer ?
#
loop_
_entity_poly.entity_id
_entity_poly.type
_entity_poly.pdbx_seq_one_letter_code
_entity_poly.pdbx_strand_id
1 'polypeptide(L)' 'MSIKMLIIPVFCVMALIVGLAVGYTVLGDKPLSDVFDSGTWKHMYDLVFAEGG' A
#
# COMPACT_ATOMS: atom_id res chain seq x y z
N MET A 1 22.45 -4.76 -22.00
CA MET A 1 22.08 -4.43 -20.61
C MET A 1 21.01 -5.42 -20.17
N SER A 2 21.35 -6.30 -19.24
CA SER A 2 20.64 -7.57 -19.02
C SER A 2 19.36 -7.38 -18.20
N ILE A 3 18.21 -7.75 -18.76
CA ILE A 3 16.85 -7.71 -18.17
C ILE A 3 16.78 -8.29 -16.73
N LYS A 4 17.71 -9.19 -16.39
CA LYS A 4 17.88 -9.76 -15.04
C LYS A 4 18.08 -8.70 -13.94
N MET A 5 18.65 -7.53 -14.24
CA MET A 5 18.77 -6.43 -13.26
C MET A 5 17.46 -5.69 -12.99
N LEU A 6 16.51 -5.71 -13.94
CA LEU A 6 15.17 -5.11 -13.77
C LEU A 6 14.20 -6.04 -13.06
N ILE A 7 14.44 -7.36 -13.09
CA ILE A 7 13.53 -8.34 -12.47
C ILE A 7 13.54 -8.23 -10.94
N ILE A 8 14.69 -7.94 -10.35
CA ILE A 8 14.88 -7.82 -8.90
C ILE A 8 14.08 -6.64 -8.34
N PRO A 9 14.21 -5.39 -8.84
CA PRO A 9 13.42 -4.27 -8.34
C PRO A 9 11.93 -4.47 -8.61
N VAL A 10 11.53 -5.04 -9.75
CA VAL A 10 10.12 -5.32 -10.04
C VAL A 10 9.54 -6.32 -9.03
N PHE A 11 10.26 -7.40 -8.73
CA PHE A 11 9.81 -8.38 -7.75
C PHE A 11 9.77 -7.79 -6.33
N CYS A 12 10.71 -6.91 -6.00
CA CYS A 12 10.74 -6.20 -4.72
C CYS A 12 9.51 -5.26 -4.57
N VAL A 13 9.16 -4.51 -5.62
CA VAL A 13 7.96 -3.67 -5.64
C VAL A 13 6.70 -4.52 -5.51
N MET A 14 6.62 -5.64 -6.21
CA MET A 14 5.50 -6.58 -6.08
C MET A 14 5.37 -7.12 -4.66
N ALA A 15 6.50 -7.51 -4.02
CA ALA A 15 6.50 -7.97 -2.64
C ALA A 15 6.03 -6.87 -1.65
N LEU A 16 6.38 -5.61 -1.89
CA LEU A 16 5.89 -4.48 -1.09
C LEU A 16 4.39 -4.27 -1.26
N ILE A 17 3.87 -4.32 -2.49
CA ILE A 17 2.43 -4.19 -2.76
C ILE A 17 1.66 -5.33 -2.08
N VAL A 18 2.13 -6.56 -2.22
CA VAL A 18 1.51 -7.73 -1.59
C VAL A 18 1.60 -7.66 -0.07
N GLY A 19 2.75 -7.26 0.48
CA GLY A 19 2.92 -7.09 1.93
C GLY A 19 2.01 -6.02 2.51
N LEU A 20 1.81 -4.91 1.80
CA LEU A 20 0.90 -3.84 2.20
C LEU A 20 -0.56 -4.27 2.09
N ALA A 21 -0.92 -4.95 1.01
CA ALA A 21 -2.24 -5.55 0.80
C ALA A 21 -2.61 -6.56 1.90
N VAL A 22 -1.70 -7.48 2.20
CA VAL A 22 -1.86 -8.46 3.29
C VAL A 22 -1.88 -7.77 4.64
N GLY A 23 -1.02 -6.78 4.89
CA GLY A 23 -1.02 -6.01 6.13
C GLY A 23 -2.34 -5.26 6.35
N TYR A 24 -2.86 -4.60 5.32
CA TYR A 24 -4.10 -3.83 5.41
C TYR A 24 -5.33 -4.71 5.68
N THR A 25 -5.32 -5.94 5.19
CA THR A 25 -6.45 -6.87 5.34
C THR A 25 -6.35 -7.75 6.56
N VAL A 26 -5.16 -8.25 6.89
CA VAL A 26 -4.94 -9.12 8.05
C VAL A 26 -4.81 -8.31 9.35
N LEU A 27 -4.12 -7.16 9.34
CA LEU A 27 -4.05 -6.30 10.54
C LEU A 27 -5.21 -5.29 10.62
N GLY A 28 -5.71 -4.83 9.47
CA GLY A 28 -6.73 -3.77 9.42
C GLY A 28 -8.17 -4.26 9.29
N ASP A 29 -8.40 -5.57 9.09
CA ASP A 29 -9.71 -6.22 8.88
C ASP A 29 -10.58 -5.56 7.80
N LYS A 30 -9.94 -4.82 6.89
CA LYS A 30 -10.60 -4.06 5.81
C LYS A 30 -10.46 -4.78 4.47
N PRO A 31 -11.42 -4.63 3.56
CA PRO A 31 -11.36 -5.32 2.27
C PRO A 31 -10.20 -4.78 1.42
N LEU A 32 -9.51 -5.67 0.70
CA LEU A 32 -8.43 -5.31 -0.24
C LEU A 32 -8.84 -4.24 -1.25
N SER A 33 -10.12 -4.22 -1.61
CA SER A 33 -10.73 -3.22 -2.49
C SER A 33 -10.53 -1.79 -1.96
N ASP A 34 -10.60 -1.60 -0.65
CA ASP A 34 -10.48 -0.27 -0.02
C ASP A 34 -9.04 0.27 -0.07
N VAL A 35 -8.02 -0.60 -0.22
CA VAL A 35 -6.62 -0.17 -0.44
C VAL A 35 -6.47 0.60 -1.75
N PHE A 36 -7.25 0.23 -2.76
CA PHE A 36 -7.28 0.91 -4.05
C PHE A 36 -8.27 2.08 -4.09
N ASP A 37 -9.08 2.25 -3.04
CA ASP A 37 -10.05 3.33 -2.96
C ASP A 37 -9.38 4.63 -2.48
N SER A 38 -9.53 5.69 -3.27
CA SER A 38 -8.96 7.01 -2.97
C SER A 38 -9.52 7.66 -1.69
N GLY A 39 -10.70 7.25 -1.23
CA GLY A 39 -11.34 7.72 0.00
C GLY A 39 -10.63 7.24 1.25
N THR A 40 -10.10 6.01 1.24
CA THR A 40 -9.30 5.43 2.33
C THR A 40 -8.05 6.25 2.61
N TRP A 41 -7.31 6.60 1.57
CA TRP A 41 -6.10 7.41 1.70
C TRP A 41 -6.41 8.82 2.18
N LYS A 42 -7.54 9.40 1.71
CA LYS A 42 -8.02 10.70 2.18
C LYS A 42 -8.39 10.65 3.66
N HIS A 43 -9.07 9.60 4.12
CA HIS A 43 -9.45 9.40 5.52
C HIS A 43 -8.23 9.17 6.42
N MET A 44 -7.22 8.42 5.95
CA MET A 44 -5.96 8.25 6.68
C MET A 44 -5.15 9.54 6.74
N TYR A 45 -5.11 10.30 5.64
CA TYR A 45 -4.45 11.60 5.60
C TYR A 45 -5.16 12.59 6.52
N ASP A 46 -6.49 12.60 6.51
CA ASP A 46 -7.29 13.41 7.43
C ASP A 46 -7.00 13.02 8.89
N LEU A 47 -6.96 11.73 9.25
CA LEU A 47 -6.56 11.31 10.61
C LEU A 47 -5.16 11.78 11.04
N VAL A 48 -4.18 11.77 10.13
CA VAL A 48 -2.79 12.15 10.44
C VAL A 48 -2.59 13.67 10.45
N PHE A 49 -3.33 14.40 9.62
CA PHE A 49 -3.11 15.83 9.37
C PHE A 49 -4.24 16.75 9.83
N ALA A 50 -5.42 16.24 10.17
CA ALA A 50 -6.54 17.03 10.69
C ALA A 50 -6.35 17.46 12.15
N GLU A 51 -5.39 16.86 12.86
CA GLU A 51 -5.09 17.19 14.27
C GLU A 51 -3.67 17.79 14.41
N GLY A 52 -3.42 18.84 13.63
CA GLY A 52 -2.18 19.64 13.65
C GLY A 52 -2.42 21.15 13.59
N GLY A 53 -3.47 21.62 14.28
CA GLY A 53 -3.74 23.04 14.55
C GLY A 53 -3.45 23.39 16.00
#